data_AF-A0A8T7JRG2-F1
#
_entry.id   AF-A0A8T7JRG2-F1
#
_cell.length_a   1.000
_cell.length_b   1.000
_cell.length_c   1.000
_cell.angle_alpha   90.00
_cell.angle_beta   90.00
_cell.angle_gamma   90.00
#
_symmetry.space_group_name_H-M   'P 1'
#
loop_
_entity.id
_entity.type
_entity.pdbx_description
1 polymer ?
#
loop_
_entity_poly.entity_id
_entity_poly.type
_entity_poly.pdbx_seq_one_letter_code
_entity_poly.pdbx_strand_id
1 'polypeptide(L)'
;METENKTPILEVAWRKFAQYDDTSVKRTAAFINLRRWITIFGILATLLSILTVFYPTENTFLPAWGGVALKYLLVASPIIASLLAAYTNENFSAGDWLVARAGAEEILKDIYIYRTILQNSPKRREWLEKRLERIQRSVYRGMNGELVMETFKGEVPPAPRFSPGKPGNDNGFSNLSGDEYFKYRLENELNWHIKKVNVKQRERTRLQLLVYISGAIGALLAATGGNWAVWVALTASLTSAFLGWQQLKNLELVVKNYSKVIMELSIISDHWKNLEAEERTQTEVNRMVRATEDVLWSRNVEYIKAMQEALRESSLDEEASLINRIIQEQRESDQRFRKSLEDAVVAQTSQALGETREDLSEQFGEILGTLAEEASSDVVQAELAAMQAALQEFSRQAAQRFGLSNSLNAIQEDYQEVEIGSHTPREVLNQLLARYPKTDEVKG
;
A
#
# COMPACT_ATOMS: atom_id res chain seq x y z
N MET A 1 4.04 -40.34 35.14
CA MET A 1 4.12 -39.62 33.86
C MET A 1 3.67 -40.58 32.79
N GLU A 2 2.37 -40.58 32.46
CA GLU A 2 1.88 -41.35 31.32
C GLU A 2 2.59 -40.82 30.07
N THR A 3 3.27 -41.72 29.36
CA THR A 3 3.84 -41.43 28.04
C THR A 3 2.69 -41.14 27.09
N GLU A 4 2.34 -39.86 26.98
CA GLU A 4 1.37 -39.33 26.04
C GLU A 4 1.69 -39.90 24.65
N ASN A 5 0.77 -40.69 24.10
CA ASN A 5 0.99 -41.53 22.94
C ASN A 5 1.01 -40.67 21.66
N LYS A 6 2.11 -39.91 21.47
CA LYS A 6 2.32 -39.02 20.33
C LYS A 6 2.31 -39.84 19.05
N THR A 7 1.25 -39.71 18.26
CA THR A 7 1.18 -40.41 16.98
C THR A 7 2.20 -39.75 16.02
N PRO A 8 3.16 -40.50 15.45
CA PRO A 8 4.25 -39.90 14.66
C PRO A 8 3.77 -39.04 13.49
N ILE A 9 2.68 -39.43 12.82
CA ILE A 9 2.13 -38.65 11.69
C ILE A 9 1.57 -37.28 12.12
N LEU A 10 0.99 -37.19 13.33
CA LEU A 10 0.50 -35.92 13.86
C LEU A 10 1.67 -34.99 14.22
N GLU A 11 2.77 -35.54 14.74
CA GLU A 11 3.97 -34.74 15.00
C GLU A 11 4.53 -34.14 13.69
N VAL A 12 4.60 -34.94 12.62
CA VAL A 12 5.02 -34.46 11.30
C VAL A 12 4.07 -33.37 10.80
N ALA A 13 2.75 -33.58 10.91
CA ALA A 13 1.75 -32.58 10.52
C ALA A 13 1.92 -31.26 11.30
N TRP A 14 2.06 -31.33 12.63
CA TRP A 14 2.27 -30.15 13.46
C TRP A 14 3.58 -29.43 13.18
N ARG A 15 4.67 -30.16 12.91
CA ARG A 15 5.95 -29.55 12.53
C ARG A 15 5.85 -28.82 11.18
N LYS A 16 5.15 -29.41 10.20
CA LYS A 16 4.91 -28.77 8.90
C LYS A 16 4.00 -27.54 9.02
N PHE A 17 2.93 -27.64 9.81
CA PHE A 17 2.09 -26.50 10.18
C PHE A 17 2.93 -25.38 10.78
N ALA A 18 3.73 -25.68 11.81
CA ALA A 18 4.54 -24.69 12.51
C ALA A 18 5.58 -24.05 11.61
N GLN A 19 6.22 -24.83 10.72
CA GLN A 19 7.16 -24.31 9.72
C GLN A 19 6.50 -23.31 8.77
N TYR A 20 5.32 -23.64 8.25
CA TYR A 20 4.58 -22.77 7.33
C TYR A 20 4.00 -21.54 8.03
N ASP A 21 3.46 -21.69 9.23
CA ASP A 21 2.92 -20.59 10.03
C ASP A 21 4.03 -19.60 10.41
N ASP A 22 5.16 -20.07 10.96
CA ASP A 22 6.31 -19.24 11.32
C ASP A 22 6.90 -18.50 10.12
N THR A 23 7.07 -19.20 8.98
CA THR A 23 7.50 -18.57 7.72
C THR A 23 6.54 -17.48 7.29
N SER A 24 5.23 -17.75 7.35
CA SER A 24 4.21 -16.77 6.95
C SER A 24 4.25 -15.52 7.83
N VAL A 25 4.39 -15.69 9.15
CA VAL A 25 4.42 -14.59 10.12
C VAL A 25 5.67 -13.74 9.94
N LYS A 26 6.85 -14.36 9.86
CA LYS A 26 8.14 -13.68 9.67
C LYS A 26 8.17 -12.88 8.37
N ARG A 27 7.79 -13.50 7.25
CA ARG A 27 7.78 -12.84 5.94
C ARG A 27 6.72 -11.73 5.85
N THR A 28 5.53 -11.93 6.43
CA THR A 28 4.51 -10.87 6.52
C THR A 28 5.05 -9.66 7.28
N ALA A 29 5.71 -9.87 8.43
CA ALA A 29 6.28 -8.80 9.22
C ALA A 29 7.40 -8.06 8.46
N ALA A 30 8.29 -8.81 7.78
CA ALA A 30 9.35 -8.23 6.96
C ALA A 30 8.77 -7.35 5.84
N PHE A 31 7.79 -7.85 5.09
CA PHE A 31 7.11 -7.10 4.03
C PHE A 31 6.46 -5.80 4.55
N ILE A 32 5.71 -5.89 5.65
CA ILE A 32 5.05 -4.72 6.25
C ILE A 32 6.08 -3.70 6.76
N ASN A 33 7.19 -4.16 7.34
CA ASN A 33 8.26 -3.28 7.80
C ASN A 33 8.96 -2.57 6.64
N LEU A 34 9.23 -3.26 5.53
CA LEU A 34 9.82 -2.64 4.34
C LEU A 34 8.90 -1.58 3.75
N ARG A 35 7.60 -1.90 3.55
CA ARG A 35 6.60 -0.92 3.10
C ARG A 35 6.51 0.28 4.04
N ARG A 36 6.58 0.07 5.36
CA ARG A 36 6.61 1.16 6.34
C ARG A 36 7.80 2.09 6.13
N TRP A 37 8.99 1.55 5.88
CA TRP A 37 10.18 2.35 5.62
C TRP A 37 10.07 3.13 4.31
N ILE A 38 9.58 2.52 3.24
CA ILE A 38 9.32 3.19 1.96
C ILE A 38 8.41 4.41 2.17
N THR A 39 7.29 4.23 2.87
CA THR A 39 6.37 5.33 3.19
C THR A 39 7.03 6.43 4.04
N ILE A 40 7.84 6.04 5.04
CA ILE A 40 8.57 7.01 5.89
C ILE A 40 9.55 7.83 5.05
N PHE A 41 10.33 7.20 4.17
CA PHE A 41 11.27 7.92 3.30
C PHE A 41 10.55 8.83 2.29
N GLY A 42 9.38 8.43 1.80
CA GLY A 42 8.54 9.27 0.96
C GLY A 42 8.10 10.57 1.67
N ILE A 43 7.57 10.45 2.89
CA ILE A 43 7.17 11.63 3.71
C ILE A 43 8.39 12.48 4.09
N LEU A 44 9.50 11.84 4.46
CA LEU A 44 10.75 12.54 4.79
C LEU A 44 11.30 13.31 3.59
N ALA A 45 11.23 12.77 2.38
CA ALA A 45 11.64 13.51 1.18
C ALA A 45 10.83 14.80 1.00
N THR A 46 9.50 14.74 1.18
CA THR A 46 8.64 15.94 1.15
C THR A 46 9.01 16.93 2.25
N LEU A 47 9.20 16.46 3.49
CA LEU A 47 9.61 17.32 4.61
C LEU A 47 10.96 17.99 4.36
N LEU A 48 11.96 17.22 3.93
CA LEU A 48 13.30 17.72 3.64
C LEU A 48 13.28 18.74 2.49
N SER A 49 12.44 18.52 1.47
CA SER A 49 12.26 19.48 0.37
C SER A 49 11.77 20.82 0.89
N ILE A 50 10.79 20.82 1.81
CA ILE A 50 10.27 22.04 2.44
C ILE A 50 11.37 22.70 3.27
N LEU A 51 12.10 21.93 4.09
CA LEU A 51 13.17 22.46 4.93
C LEU A 51 14.30 23.11 4.10
N THR A 52 14.63 22.57 2.93
CA THR A 52 15.65 23.16 2.05
C THR A 52 15.26 24.54 1.50
N VAL A 53 13.96 24.84 1.40
CA VAL A 53 13.46 26.17 1.00
C VAL A 53 13.62 27.18 2.13
N PHE A 54 13.38 26.78 3.38
CA PHE A 54 13.46 27.68 4.55
C PHE A 54 14.87 27.87 5.10
N TYR A 55 15.75 26.89 4.89
CA TYR A 55 17.13 26.91 5.37
C TYR A 55 18.12 26.74 4.20
N PRO A 56 18.20 27.71 3.28
CA PRO A 56 19.23 27.72 2.24
C PRO A 56 20.62 27.72 2.87
N THR A 57 21.59 27.17 2.14
CA THR A 57 23.01 27.01 2.56
C THR A 57 23.70 28.31 2.98
N GLU A 58 23.10 29.46 2.69
CA GLU A 58 23.63 30.80 2.99
C GLU A 58 23.03 31.40 4.29
N ASN A 59 22.05 30.74 4.92
CA ASN A 59 21.44 31.22 6.16
C ASN A 59 22.39 31.05 7.36
N THR A 60 22.58 32.14 8.11
CA THR A 60 23.42 32.28 9.30
C THR A 60 22.99 31.41 10.51
N PHE A 61 21.79 30.83 10.48
CA PHE A 61 21.19 30.12 11.62
C PHE A 61 21.62 28.65 11.75
N LEU A 62 22.02 28.01 10.64
CA LEU A 62 22.60 26.66 10.66
C LEU A 62 24.07 26.76 10.26
N PRO A 63 24.98 26.01 10.92
CA PRO A 63 26.36 25.95 10.45
C PRO A 63 26.39 25.46 8.99
N ALA A 64 27.36 25.91 8.19
CA ALA A 64 27.45 25.59 6.76
C ALA A 64 27.34 24.08 6.44
N TRP A 65 27.79 23.21 7.35
CA TRP A 65 27.66 21.76 7.21
C TRP A 65 26.21 21.24 7.30
N GLY A 66 25.31 21.94 8.00
CA GLY A 66 23.91 21.57 8.16
C GLY A 66 23.11 21.69 6.87
N GLY A 67 23.29 22.78 6.12
CA GLY A 67 22.64 22.98 4.82
C GLY A 67 23.11 21.95 3.77
N VAL A 68 24.40 21.59 3.82
CA VAL A 68 24.97 20.54 2.96
C VAL A 68 24.40 19.16 3.34
N ALA A 69 24.34 18.84 4.63
CA ALA A 69 23.74 17.59 5.11
C ALA A 69 22.28 17.45 4.70
N LEU A 70 21.49 18.53 4.79
CA LEU A 70 20.07 18.54 4.40
C LEU A 70 19.88 18.22 2.91
N LYS A 71 20.72 18.79 2.02
CA LYS A 71 20.71 18.47 0.58
C LYS A 71 21.04 17.00 0.32
N TYR A 72 22.05 16.45 0.98
CA TYR A 72 22.38 15.03 0.83
C TYR A 72 21.25 14.12 1.31
N LEU A 73 20.60 14.45 2.44
CA LEU A 73 19.45 13.68 2.94
C LEU A 73 18.24 13.76 1.99
N LEU A 74 17.98 14.93 1.39
CA LEU A 74 16.90 15.11 0.42
C LEU A 74 17.10 14.22 -0.81
N VAL A 75 18.33 14.11 -1.32
CA VAL A 75 18.65 13.25 -2.47
C VAL A 75 18.69 11.78 -2.07
N ALA A 76 19.23 11.44 -0.89
CA ALA A 76 19.34 10.06 -0.43
C ALA A 76 17.98 9.42 -0.13
N SER A 77 17.01 10.17 0.39
CA SER A 77 15.69 9.64 0.78
C SER A 77 14.93 8.94 -0.36
N PRO A 78 14.69 9.56 -1.53
CA PRO A 78 14.02 8.89 -2.64
C PRO A 78 14.86 7.74 -3.22
N ILE A 79 16.20 7.84 -3.24
CA ILE A 79 17.07 6.75 -3.71
C ILE A 79 16.92 5.53 -2.81
N ILE A 80 16.95 5.70 -1.48
CA ILE A 80 16.77 4.61 -0.51
C ILE A 80 15.35 4.04 -0.65
N ALA A 81 14.32 4.87 -0.81
CA ALA A 81 12.95 4.41 -1.02
C ALA A 81 12.84 3.54 -2.29
N SER A 82 13.43 3.96 -3.41
CA SER A 82 13.46 3.21 -4.67
C SER A 82 14.22 1.89 -4.53
N LEU A 83 15.38 1.87 -3.87
CA LEU A 83 16.13 0.64 -3.63
C LEU A 83 15.34 -0.35 -2.76
N LEU A 84 14.70 0.13 -1.69
CA LEU A 84 13.83 -0.69 -0.85
C LEU A 84 12.61 -1.20 -1.61
N ALA A 85 12.01 -0.38 -2.47
CA ALA A 85 10.88 -0.77 -3.31
C ALA A 85 11.30 -1.88 -4.29
N ALA A 86 12.41 -1.70 -5.02
CA ALA A 86 12.95 -2.72 -5.93
C ALA A 86 13.24 -4.04 -5.20
N TYR A 87 13.93 -3.98 -4.06
CA TYR A 87 14.20 -5.15 -3.22
C TYR A 87 12.91 -5.83 -2.74
N THR A 88 11.91 -5.05 -2.35
CA THR A 88 10.61 -5.57 -1.91
C THR A 88 9.88 -6.24 -3.07
N ASN A 89 9.91 -5.66 -4.26
CA ASN A 89 9.25 -6.23 -5.43
C ASN A 89 9.89 -7.58 -5.82
N GLU A 90 11.21 -7.64 -5.86
CA GLU A 90 11.93 -8.86 -6.23
C GLU A 90 11.69 -10.00 -5.24
N ASN A 91 11.71 -9.71 -3.93
CA ASN A 91 11.65 -10.74 -2.88
C ASN A 91 10.22 -11.05 -2.36
N PHE A 92 9.24 -10.19 -2.63
CA PHE A 92 7.89 -10.31 -2.07
C PHE A 92 6.75 -10.19 -3.10
N SER A 93 7.01 -9.96 -4.39
CA SER A 93 5.94 -9.89 -5.41
C SER A 93 5.15 -11.20 -5.58
N ALA A 94 5.78 -12.36 -5.35
CA ALA A 94 5.14 -13.66 -5.50
C ALA A 94 4.09 -13.98 -4.42
N GLY A 95 4.04 -13.22 -3.31
CA GLY A 95 3.09 -13.49 -2.24
C GLY A 95 3.36 -14.81 -1.49
N ASP A 96 4.59 -15.32 -1.50
CA ASP A 96 4.98 -16.61 -0.92
C ASP A 96 4.50 -16.85 0.51
N TRP A 97 4.46 -15.80 1.35
CA TRP A 97 3.99 -15.90 2.73
C TRP A 97 2.49 -16.19 2.80
N LEU A 98 1.71 -15.77 1.81
CA LEU A 98 0.29 -16.08 1.69
C LEU A 98 0.11 -17.55 1.30
N VAL A 99 0.98 -18.08 0.44
CA VAL A 99 1.00 -19.50 0.07
C VAL A 99 1.38 -20.36 1.28
N ALA A 100 2.41 -19.97 2.03
CA ALA A 100 2.78 -20.63 3.28
C ALA A 100 1.62 -20.60 4.29
N ARG A 101 0.96 -19.44 4.45
CA ARG A 101 -0.24 -19.32 5.30
C ARG A 101 -1.38 -20.24 4.84
N ALA A 102 -1.60 -20.37 3.53
CA ALA A 102 -2.58 -21.29 2.97
C ALA A 102 -2.27 -22.73 3.38
N GLY A 103 -1.01 -23.15 3.18
CA GLY A 103 -0.54 -24.49 3.53
C GLY A 103 -0.68 -24.76 5.03
N ALA A 104 -0.36 -23.79 5.89
CA ALA A 104 -0.52 -23.92 7.34
C ALA A 104 -1.99 -24.18 7.71
N GLU A 105 -2.92 -23.33 7.29
CA GLU A 105 -4.34 -23.49 7.64
C GLU A 105 -4.95 -24.77 7.03
N GLU A 106 -4.49 -25.21 5.84
CA GLU A 106 -4.93 -26.49 5.25
C GLU A 106 -4.47 -27.69 6.09
N ILE A 107 -3.22 -27.68 6.55
CA ILE A 107 -2.69 -28.72 7.45
C ILE A 107 -3.45 -28.71 8.77
N LEU A 108 -3.72 -27.52 9.33
CA LEU A 108 -4.44 -27.40 10.59
C LEU A 108 -5.85 -27.98 10.50
N LYS A 109 -6.57 -27.67 9.42
CA LYS A 109 -7.85 -28.30 9.09
C LYS A 109 -7.74 -29.83 9.06
N ASP A 110 -6.74 -30.36 8.36
CA ASP A 110 -6.57 -31.81 8.23
C ASP A 110 -6.17 -32.49 9.55
N ILE A 111 -5.43 -31.81 10.43
CA ILE A 111 -5.15 -32.27 11.79
C ILE A 111 -6.45 -32.42 12.59
N TYR A 112 -7.33 -31.43 12.54
CA TYR A 112 -8.59 -31.50 13.28
C TYR A 112 -9.55 -32.56 12.71
N ILE A 113 -9.63 -32.70 11.38
CA ILE A 113 -10.42 -33.77 10.72
C ILE A 113 -9.87 -35.15 11.11
N TYR A 114 -8.54 -35.32 11.15
CA TYR A 114 -7.89 -36.56 11.55
C TYR A 114 -8.25 -36.96 12.99
N ARG A 115 -8.28 -35.98 13.90
CA ARG A 115 -8.49 -36.18 15.34
C ARG A 115 -9.97 -36.34 15.73
N THR A 116 -10.90 -35.92 14.86
CA THR A 116 -12.35 -35.98 15.12
C THR A 116 -13.04 -37.01 14.22
N ILE A 117 -13.25 -36.68 12.94
CA ILE A 117 -14.05 -37.46 12.00
C ILE A 117 -13.40 -38.82 11.71
N LEU A 118 -12.07 -38.85 11.57
CA LEU A 118 -11.34 -40.06 11.18
C LEU A 118 -10.86 -40.89 12.38
N GLN A 119 -11.29 -40.58 13.60
CA GLN A 119 -10.80 -41.23 14.82
C GLN A 119 -10.92 -42.76 14.79
N ASN A 120 -11.99 -43.28 14.19
CA ASN A 120 -12.30 -44.71 14.10
C ASN A 120 -11.87 -45.34 12.76
N SER A 121 -11.26 -44.58 11.85
CA SER A 121 -10.87 -45.10 10.53
C SER A 121 -9.49 -45.76 10.58
N PRO A 122 -9.34 -47.03 10.17
CA PRO A 122 -8.04 -47.70 10.15
C PRO A 122 -7.08 -47.07 9.13
N LYS A 123 -7.60 -46.39 8.10
CA LYS A 123 -6.82 -45.72 7.04
C LYS A 123 -6.51 -44.25 7.35
N ARG A 124 -6.81 -43.76 8.56
CA ARG A 124 -6.62 -42.33 8.91
C ARG A 124 -5.18 -41.85 8.72
N ARG A 125 -4.19 -42.70 9.03
CA ARG A 125 -2.77 -42.38 8.89
C ARG A 125 -2.38 -42.17 7.42
N GLU A 126 -2.75 -43.13 6.57
CA GLU A 126 -2.53 -43.06 5.11
C GLU A 126 -3.25 -41.84 4.51
N TRP A 127 -4.45 -41.52 5.00
CA TRP A 127 -5.19 -40.34 4.58
C TRP A 127 -4.41 -39.04 4.88
N LEU A 128 -3.90 -38.87 6.10
CA LEU A 128 -3.18 -37.66 6.50
C LEU A 128 -1.86 -37.53 5.73
N GLU A 129 -1.13 -38.64 5.55
CA GLU A 129 0.10 -38.67 4.74
C GLU A 129 -0.14 -38.17 3.30
N LYS A 130 -1.15 -38.72 2.61
CA LYS A 130 -1.54 -38.27 1.26
C LYS A 130 -2.02 -36.82 1.22
N ARG A 131 -2.59 -36.31 2.31
CA ARG A 131 -2.98 -34.89 2.43
C ARG A 131 -1.76 -34.00 2.57
N LEU A 132 -0.84 -34.33 3.47
CA LEU A 132 0.41 -33.59 3.68
C LEU A 132 1.24 -33.51 2.40
N GLU A 133 1.36 -34.61 1.65
CA GLU A 133 2.07 -34.61 0.35
C GLU A 133 1.43 -33.65 -0.66
N ARG A 134 0.09 -33.66 -0.76
CA ARG A 134 -0.63 -32.76 -1.67
C ARG A 134 -0.44 -31.30 -1.28
N ILE A 135 -0.52 -30.99 0.02
CA ILE A 135 -0.31 -29.64 0.54
C ILE A 135 1.12 -29.19 0.26
N GLN A 136 2.12 -30.03 0.55
CA GLN A 136 3.52 -29.70 0.28
C GLN A 136 3.78 -29.44 -1.21
N ARG A 137 3.23 -30.26 -2.12
CA ARG A 137 3.33 -30.01 -3.57
C ARG A 137 2.57 -28.75 -4.01
N SER A 138 1.47 -28.41 -3.34
CA SER A 138 0.73 -27.18 -3.59
C SER A 138 1.54 -25.96 -3.19
N VAL A 139 2.12 -25.97 -1.98
CA VAL A 139 2.98 -24.90 -1.46
C VAL A 139 4.22 -24.74 -2.33
N TYR A 140 4.90 -25.84 -2.69
CA TYR A 140 6.06 -25.80 -3.59
C TYR A 140 5.74 -25.11 -4.92
N ARG A 141 4.62 -25.49 -5.56
CA ARG A 141 4.18 -24.88 -6.82
C ARG A 141 3.77 -23.42 -6.64
N GLY A 142 3.13 -23.08 -5.53
CA GLY A 142 2.71 -21.72 -5.22
C GLY A 142 3.88 -20.78 -4.91
N MET A 143 5.01 -21.32 -4.46
CA MET A 143 6.26 -20.57 -4.22
C MET A 143 7.23 -20.66 -5.40
N ASN A 144 6.72 -20.82 -6.62
CA ASN A 144 7.51 -20.89 -7.86
C ASN A 144 8.64 -21.94 -7.86
N GLY A 145 8.49 -23.01 -7.09
CA GLY A 145 9.49 -24.08 -7.01
C GLY A 145 10.64 -23.81 -6.03
N GLU A 146 10.54 -22.77 -5.20
CA GLU A 146 11.50 -22.47 -4.15
C GLU A 146 10.90 -22.73 -2.76
N LEU A 147 11.50 -23.65 -2.00
CA LEU A 147 11.12 -23.94 -0.60
C LEU A 147 12.23 -23.47 0.36
N VAL A 148 12.63 -22.21 0.24
CA VAL A 148 13.60 -21.61 1.16
C VAL A 148 12.88 -21.23 2.45
N MET A 149 12.78 -22.19 3.37
CA MET A 149 12.19 -22.03 4.70
C MET A 149 13.12 -22.55 5.78
N GLU A 150 13.21 -21.81 6.88
CA GLU A 150 13.89 -22.31 8.07
C GLU A 150 13.17 -23.55 8.61
N THR A 151 13.94 -24.49 9.15
CA THR A 151 13.33 -25.62 9.86
C THR A 151 12.82 -25.13 11.21
N PHE A 152 11.56 -25.43 11.52
CA PHE A 152 10.98 -25.08 12.82
C PHE A 152 11.67 -25.84 13.95
N LYS A 153 12.20 -25.12 14.95
CA LYS A 153 12.97 -25.67 16.09
C LYS A 153 12.19 -25.70 17.41
N GLY A 154 10.98 -25.16 17.45
CA GLY A 154 10.18 -25.07 18.67
C GLY A 154 9.42 -26.36 19.00
N GLU A 155 8.69 -26.32 20.11
CA GLU A 155 7.75 -27.38 20.49
C GLU A 155 6.50 -27.38 19.60
N VAL A 156 5.92 -28.56 19.44
CA VAL A 156 4.69 -28.77 18.67
C VAL A 156 3.61 -29.36 19.57
N PRO A 157 2.35 -28.85 19.51
CA PRO A 157 1.86 -27.69 18.75
C PRO A 157 2.53 -26.34 19.14
N PRO A 158 2.71 -25.40 18.20
CA PRO A 158 3.48 -24.18 18.46
C PRO A 158 2.72 -23.16 19.33
N ALA A 159 3.42 -22.59 20.31
CA ALA A 159 2.99 -21.41 21.05
C ALA A 159 3.08 -20.14 20.18
N PRO A 160 2.29 -19.08 20.44
CA PRO A 160 1.30 -18.94 21.51
C PRO A 160 -0.12 -19.42 21.13
N ARG A 161 -0.34 -19.80 19.86
CA ARG A 161 -1.67 -20.22 19.37
C ARG A 161 -2.16 -21.48 20.07
N PHE A 162 -1.24 -22.37 20.39
CA PHE A 162 -1.49 -23.59 21.16
C PHE A 162 -0.67 -23.57 22.44
N SER A 163 -1.21 -24.13 23.51
CA SER A 163 -0.55 -24.19 24.82
C SER A 163 -0.72 -25.61 25.39
N PRO A 164 -0.06 -26.60 24.78
CA PRO A 164 -0.28 -28.03 25.05
C PRO A 164 0.09 -28.44 26.48
N GLY A 165 0.99 -27.70 27.14
CA GLY A 165 1.43 -27.98 28.51
C GLY A 165 0.56 -27.38 29.62
N LYS A 166 -0.54 -26.68 29.31
CA LYS A 166 -1.42 -26.07 30.33
C LYS A 166 -2.66 -26.95 30.57
N PRO A 167 -3.06 -27.17 31.84
CA PRO A 167 -4.27 -27.94 32.15
C PRO A 167 -5.50 -27.34 31.47
N GLY A 168 -6.31 -28.19 30.84
CA GLY A 168 -7.55 -27.78 30.19
C GLY A 168 -7.40 -27.19 28.78
N ASN A 169 -6.21 -27.30 28.17
CA ASN A 169 -5.95 -26.96 26.77
C ASN A 169 -5.76 -28.20 25.89
N ASP A 170 -5.89 -28.01 24.58
CA ASP A 170 -5.62 -29.02 23.57
C ASP A 170 -4.14 -29.42 23.56
N ASN A 171 -3.86 -30.72 23.79
CA ASN A 171 -2.52 -31.28 23.70
C ASN A 171 -2.02 -31.43 22.25
N GLY A 172 -2.92 -31.37 21.27
CA GLY A 172 -2.63 -31.52 19.85
C GLY A 172 -2.53 -32.96 19.33
N PHE A 173 -2.50 -33.97 20.22
CA PHE A 173 -2.17 -35.35 19.83
C PHE A 173 -3.29 -36.35 20.11
N SER A 174 -4.16 -36.11 21.10
CA SER A 174 -5.29 -36.99 21.40
C SER A 174 -6.40 -36.86 20.35
N ASN A 175 -7.21 -37.91 20.21
CA ASN A 175 -8.50 -37.78 19.52
C ASN A 175 -9.37 -36.77 20.28
N LEU A 176 -10.29 -36.12 19.57
CA LEU A 176 -11.18 -35.10 20.12
C LEU A 176 -12.63 -35.58 19.99
N SER A 177 -13.35 -35.49 21.11
CA SER A 177 -14.81 -35.55 21.12
C SER A 177 -15.42 -34.29 20.49
N GLY A 178 -16.74 -34.32 20.25
CA GLY A 178 -17.48 -33.15 19.76
C GLY A 178 -17.30 -31.92 20.65
N ASP A 179 -17.45 -32.09 21.96
CA ASP A 179 -17.33 -30.97 22.92
C ASP A 179 -15.90 -30.43 23.04
N GLU A 180 -14.90 -31.30 22.96
CA GLU A 180 -13.50 -30.86 22.93
C GLU A 180 -13.16 -30.12 21.64
N TYR A 181 -13.66 -30.58 20.50
CA TYR A 181 -13.51 -29.85 19.23
C TYR A 181 -14.21 -28.49 19.31
N PHE A 182 -15.45 -28.46 19.81
CA PHE A 182 -16.20 -27.23 20.01
C PHE A 182 -15.39 -26.21 20.82
N LYS A 183 -14.87 -26.63 21.98
CA LYS A 183 -14.10 -25.77 22.89
C LYS A 183 -12.77 -25.32 22.28
N TYR A 184 -11.96 -26.26 21.80
CA TYR A 184 -10.57 -25.98 21.41
C TYR A 184 -10.43 -25.35 20.03
N ARG A 185 -11.35 -25.64 19.13
CA ARG A 185 -11.29 -25.18 17.73
C ARG A 185 -12.36 -24.15 17.44
N LEU A 186 -13.64 -24.49 17.51
CA LEU A 186 -14.72 -23.61 17.06
C LEU A 186 -14.81 -22.34 17.93
N GLU A 187 -14.95 -22.48 19.24
CA GLU A 187 -15.13 -21.35 20.16
C GLU A 187 -13.85 -20.49 20.24
N ASN A 188 -12.68 -21.13 20.24
CA ASN A 188 -11.40 -20.43 20.22
C ASN A 188 -11.24 -19.59 18.93
N GLU A 189 -11.53 -20.15 17.76
CA GLU A 189 -11.46 -19.42 16.49
C GLU A 189 -12.51 -18.30 16.44
N LEU A 190 -13.75 -18.54 16.89
CA LEU A 190 -14.79 -17.52 16.97
C LEU A 190 -14.33 -16.33 17.84
N ASN A 191 -13.85 -16.60 19.05
CA ASN A 191 -13.34 -15.56 19.97
C ASN A 191 -12.14 -14.80 19.38
N TRP A 192 -11.23 -15.51 18.71
CA TRP A 192 -10.10 -14.88 18.04
C TRP A 192 -10.56 -13.95 16.91
N HIS A 193 -11.50 -14.38 16.07
CA HIS A 193 -12.04 -13.57 14.97
C HIS A 193 -12.80 -12.34 15.50
N ILE A 194 -13.60 -12.48 16.56
CA ILE A 194 -14.29 -11.35 17.24
C ILE A 194 -13.27 -10.33 17.77
N LYS A 195 -12.21 -10.80 18.43
CA LYS A 195 -11.16 -9.89 18.93
C LYS A 195 -10.44 -9.20 17.77
N LYS A 196 -10.13 -9.94 16.70
CA LYS A 196 -9.39 -9.44 15.54
C LYS A 196 -10.20 -8.42 14.74
N VAL A 197 -11.48 -8.63 14.49
CA VAL A 197 -12.32 -7.66 13.77
C VAL A 197 -12.36 -6.31 14.50
N ASN A 198 -12.46 -6.33 15.83
CA ASN A 198 -12.45 -5.11 16.65
C ASN A 198 -11.11 -4.37 16.63
N VAL A 199 -9.99 -5.10 16.51
CA VAL A 199 -8.67 -4.48 16.32
C VAL A 199 -8.59 -3.85 14.93
N LYS A 200 -9.02 -4.56 13.89
CA LYS A 200 -8.98 -4.08 12.50
C LYS A 200 -9.93 -2.92 12.23
N GLN A 201 -11.09 -2.92 12.85
CA GLN A 201 -12.02 -1.79 12.77
C GLN A 201 -11.42 -0.54 13.44
N ARG A 202 -10.81 -0.68 14.63
CA ARG A 202 -10.12 0.45 15.28
C ARG A 202 -8.95 0.98 14.44
N GLU A 203 -8.19 0.08 13.82
CA GLU A 203 -7.11 0.44 12.89
C GLU A 203 -7.65 1.24 11.69
N ARG A 204 -8.74 0.78 11.07
CA ARG A 204 -9.42 1.47 9.97
C ARG A 204 -9.89 2.86 10.38
N THR A 205 -10.62 2.97 11.48
CA THR A 205 -11.15 4.26 11.97
C THR A 205 -10.04 5.25 12.28
N ARG A 206 -8.93 4.78 12.88
CA ARG A 206 -7.76 5.64 13.15
C ARG A 206 -7.13 6.17 11.85
N LEU A 207 -6.95 5.32 10.84
CA LEU A 207 -6.39 5.77 9.55
C LEU A 207 -7.31 6.74 8.81
N GLN A 208 -8.62 6.47 8.79
CA GLN A 208 -9.61 7.39 8.21
C GLN A 208 -9.59 8.75 8.91
N LEU A 209 -9.51 8.75 10.24
CA LEU A 209 -9.40 9.99 11.01
C LEU A 209 -8.11 10.74 10.67
N LEU A 210 -6.98 10.05 10.53
CA LEU A 210 -5.71 10.67 10.15
C LEU A 210 -5.77 11.28 8.72
N VAL A 211 -6.43 10.61 7.78
CA VAL A 211 -6.70 11.14 6.43
C VAL A 211 -7.52 12.43 6.50
N TYR A 212 -8.62 12.45 7.27
CA TYR A 212 -9.45 13.65 7.40
C TYR A 212 -8.72 14.80 8.10
N ILE A 213 -7.96 14.50 9.16
CA ILE A 213 -7.17 15.52 9.87
C ILE A 213 -6.10 16.10 8.96
N SER A 214 -5.32 15.26 8.26
CA SER A 214 -4.27 15.75 7.35
C SER A 214 -4.84 16.57 6.20
N GLY A 215 -5.95 16.13 5.59
CA GLY A 215 -6.65 16.92 4.56
C GLY A 215 -7.18 18.26 5.07
N ALA A 216 -7.79 18.28 6.27
CA ALA A 216 -8.31 19.51 6.88
C ALA A 216 -7.19 20.50 7.23
N ILE A 217 -6.07 20.02 7.79
CA ILE A 217 -4.91 20.87 8.07
C ILE A 217 -4.34 21.43 6.75
N GLY A 218 -4.24 20.62 5.71
CA GLY A 218 -3.80 21.07 4.38
C GLY A 218 -4.66 22.19 3.82
N ALA A 219 -5.99 22.06 3.90
CA ALA A 219 -6.92 23.10 3.46
C ALA A 219 -6.78 24.39 4.28
N LEU A 220 -6.60 24.29 5.61
CA LEU A 220 -6.37 25.45 6.46
C LEU A 220 -5.05 26.16 6.13
N LEU A 221 -3.96 25.41 5.91
CA LEU A 221 -2.66 25.96 5.52
C LEU A 221 -2.68 26.63 4.14
N ALA A 222 -3.47 26.09 3.20
CA ALA A 222 -3.67 26.71 1.90
C ALA A 222 -4.43 28.04 2.02
N ALA A 223 -5.47 28.07 2.86
CA ALA A 223 -6.31 29.26 3.04
C ALA A 223 -5.58 30.44 3.71
N THR A 224 -4.60 30.18 4.60
CA THR A 224 -3.83 31.25 5.26
C THR A 224 -2.80 31.90 4.34
N GLY A 225 -2.41 31.24 3.24
CA GLY A 225 -1.47 31.76 2.25
C GLY A 225 -0.05 32.02 2.79
N GLY A 226 0.76 32.70 1.97
CA GLY A 226 2.15 33.04 2.31
C GLY A 226 3.06 31.82 2.49
N ASN A 227 4.02 31.92 3.42
CA ASN A 227 5.01 30.85 3.68
C ASN A 227 4.39 29.55 4.24
N TRP A 228 3.15 29.58 4.73
CA TRP A 228 2.45 28.39 5.23
C TRP A 228 1.95 27.48 4.10
N ALA A 229 1.73 28.02 2.89
CA ALA A 229 1.26 27.25 1.74
C ALA A 229 2.24 26.12 1.35
N VAL A 230 3.54 26.30 1.58
CA VAL A 230 4.56 25.27 1.28
C VAL A 230 4.34 23.99 2.12
N TRP A 231 3.74 24.10 3.31
CA TRP A 231 3.43 22.96 4.18
C TRP A 231 2.24 22.12 3.71
N VAL A 232 1.45 22.61 2.76
CA VAL A 232 0.35 21.85 2.14
C VAL A 232 0.89 20.56 1.51
N ALA A 233 2.05 20.62 0.85
CA ALA A 233 2.70 19.44 0.27
C ALA A 233 2.96 18.33 1.31
N LEU A 234 3.37 18.69 2.53
CA LEU A 234 3.57 17.71 3.61
C LEU A 234 2.26 17.06 4.02
N THR A 235 1.19 17.85 4.21
CA THR A 235 -0.12 17.30 4.56
C THR A 235 -0.73 16.43 3.46
N ALA A 236 -0.50 16.77 2.19
CA ALA A 236 -0.88 15.93 1.05
C ALA A 236 -0.10 14.61 1.05
N SER A 237 1.21 14.65 1.28
CA SER A 237 2.03 13.43 1.37
C SER A 237 1.59 12.49 2.52
N LEU A 238 1.21 13.05 3.67
CA LEU A 238 0.66 12.30 4.79
C LEU A 238 -0.69 11.68 4.46
N THR A 239 -1.59 12.45 3.83
CA THR A 239 -2.88 11.96 3.34
C THR A 239 -2.70 10.75 2.43
N SER A 240 -1.85 10.90 1.41
CA SER A 240 -1.56 9.83 0.44
C SER A 240 -0.90 8.61 1.09
N ALA A 241 0.03 8.81 2.03
CA ALA A 241 0.64 7.74 2.79
C ALA A 241 -0.39 6.94 3.61
N PHE A 242 -1.33 7.62 4.28
CA PHE A 242 -2.37 6.94 5.04
C PHE A 242 -3.37 6.20 4.14
N LEU A 243 -3.71 6.77 2.99
CA LEU A 243 -4.54 6.11 1.98
C LEU A 243 -3.86 4.85 1.42
N GLY A 244 -2.59 4.96 1.01
CA GLY A 244 -1.79 3.83 0.55
C GLY A 244 -1.68 2.74 1.63
N TRP A 245 -1.48 3.12 2.89
CA TRP A 245 -1.44 2.16 4.00
C TRP A 245 -2.79 1.47 4.25
N GLN A 246 -3.91 2.18 4.07
CA GLN A 246 -5.26 1.60 4.17
C GLN A 246 -5.53 0.61 3.03
N GLN A 247 -5.11 0.94 1.80
CA GLN A 247 -5.22 0.08 0.62
C GLN A 247 -4.35 -1.18 0.75
N LEU A 248 -3.07 -1.02 1.12
CA LEU A 248 -2.13 -2.12 1.36
C LEU A 248 -2.69 -3.15 2.35
N LYS A 249 -3.32 -2.67 3.42
CA LYS A 249 -3.93 -3.55 4.44
C LYS A 249 -5.31 -4.06 4.07
N ASN A 250 -5.90 -3.55 2.99
CA ASN A 250 -7.24 -3.83 2.51
C ASN A 250 -8.27 -3.92 3.65
N LEU A 251 -8.23 -2.93 4.56
CA LEU A 251 -8.93 -3.02 5.85
C LEU A 251 -10.45 -3.15 5.69
N GLU A 252 -11.02 -2.60 4.62
CA GLU A 252 -12.44 -2.73 4.34
C GLU A 252 -12.83 -4.17 4.05
N LEU A 253 -12.14 -4.84 3.13
CA LEU A 253 -12.41 -6.23 2.82
C LEU A 253 -12.10 -7.13 4.01
N VAL A 254 -10.99 -6.87 4.70
CA VAL A 254 -10.59 -7.64 5.88
C VAL A 254 -11.67 -7.60 6.97
N VAL A 255 -12.21 -6.42 7.30
CA VAL A 255 -13.28 -6.30 8.29
C VAL A 255 -14.54 -7.03 7.84
N LYS A 256 -14.97 -6.86 6.58
CA LYS A 256 -16.12 -7.59 6.02
C LYS A 256 -15.94 -9.11 6.12
N ASN A 257 -14.75 -9.59 5.79
CA ASN A 257 -14.42 -11.02 5.84
C ASN A 257 -14.46 -11.58 7.26
N TYR A 258 -13.88 -10.87 8.24
CA TYR A 258 -13.98 -11.28 9.64
C TYR A 258 -15.43 -11.30 10.13
N SER A 259 -16.22 -10.28 9.82
CA SER A 259 -17.64 -10.24 10.20
C SER A 259 -18.42 -11.42 9.63
N LYS A 260 -18.15 -11.82 8.38
CA LYS A 260 -18.77 -12.99 7.76
C LYS A 260 -18.37 -14.28 8.46
N VAL A 261 -17.08 -14.48 8.75
CA VAL A 261 -16.61 -15.67 9.49
C VAL A 261 -17.27 -15.75 10.86
N ILE A 262 -17.32 -14.63 11.59
CA ILE A 262 -17.96 -14.57 12.91
C ILE A 262 -19.43 -15.01 12.81
N MET A 263 -20.17 -14.47 11.85
CA MET A 263 -21.57 -14.82 11.64
C MET A 263 -21.76 -16.33 11.38
N GLU A 264 -21.01 -16.90 10.43
CA GLU A 264 -21.12 -18.32 10.07
C GLU A 264 -20.71 -19.24 11.25
N LEU A 265 -19.61 -18.92 11.94
CA LEU A 265 -19.16 -19.70 13.10
C LEU A 265 -20.11 -19.57 14.28
N SER A 266 -20.74 -18.39 14.48
CA SER A 266 -21.77 -18.20 15.50
C SER A 266 -22.98 -19.09 15.22
N ILE A 267 -23.46 -19.17 13.97
CA ILE A 267 -24.58 -20.07 13.61
C ILE A 267 -24.26 -21.52 13.96
N ILE A 268 -23.04 -21.98 13.64
CA ILE A 268 -22.60 -23.34 13.95
C ILE A 268 -22.49 -23.55 15.47
N SER A 269 -21.94 -22.56 16.19
CA SER A 269 -21.80 -22.59 17.63
C SER A 269 -23.15 -22.65 18.34
N ASP A 270 -24.09 -21.81 17.91
CA ASP A 270 -25.42 -21.71 18.50
C ASP A 270 -26.21 -23.01 18.26
N HIS A 271 -26.11 -23.59 17.05
CA HIS A 271 -26.66 -24.93 16.78
C HIS A 271 -26.10 -25.98 17.74
N TRP A 272 -24.78 -26.07 17.89
CA TRP A 272 -24.16 -27.06 18.80
C TRP A 272 -24.58 -26.87 20.26
N LYS A 273 -24.65 -25.61 20.73
CA LYS A 273 -25.07 -25.27 22.09
C LYS A 273 -26.53 -25.61 22.37
N ASN A 274 -27.38 -25.56 21.36
CA ASN A 274 -28.80 -25.86 21.48
C ASN A 274 -29.11 -27.36 21.48
N LEU A 275 -28.18 -28.23 21.04
CA LEU A 275 -28.38 -29.68 21.07
C LEU A 275 -28.26 -30.22 22.50
N GLU A 276 -29.23 -31.05 22.89
CA GLU A 276 -29.15 -31.84 24.11
C GLU A 276 -28.09 -32.95 23.99
N ALA A 277 -27.65 -33.51 25.12
CA ALA A 277 -26.58 -34.52 25.14
C ALA A 277 -26.92 -35.77 24.30
N GLU A 278 -28.21 -36.14 24.23
CA GLU A 278 -28.71 -37.26 23.44
C GLU A 278 -28.72 -36.96 21.93
N GLU A 279 -28.89 -35.69 21.55
CA GLU A 279 -28.93 -35.24 20.16
C GLU A 279 -27.52 -35.05 19.55
N ARG A 280 -26.48 -34.99 20.39
CA ARG A 280 -25.05 -34.88 20.01
C ARG A 280 -24.50 -36.19 19.44
N THR A 281 -25.13 -36.67 18.39
CA THR A 281 -24.72 -37.86 17.65
C THR A 281 -23.42 -37.61 16.88
N GLN A 282 -22.75 -38.70 16.47
CA GLN A 282 -21.55 -38.60 15.63
C GLN A 282 -21.82 -37.88 14.29
N THR A 283 -23.06 -37.93 13.80
CA THR A 283 -23.47 -37.19 12.59
C THR A 283 -23.45 -35.70 12.82
N GLU A 284 -23.99 -35.22 13.95
CA GLU A 284 -23.95 -33.80 14.31
C GLU A 284 -22.53 -33.32 14.62
N VAL A 285 -21.70 -34.16 15.26
CA VAL A 285 -20.25 -33.88 15.43
C VAL A 285 -19.58 -33.69 14.07
N ASN A 286 -19.79 -34.63 13.14
CA ASN A 286 -19.20 -34.56 11.81
C ASN A 286 -19.70 -33.33 11.03
N ARG A 287 -20.98 -32.97 11.18
CA ARG A 287 -21.58 -31.78 10.57
C ARG A 287 -20.92 -30.51 11.10
N MET A 288 -20.81 -30.37 12.42
CA MET A 288 -20.15 -29.23 13.06
C MET A 288 -18.70 -29.08 12.60
N VAL A 289 -17.92 -30.16 12.64
CA VAL A 289 -16.50 -30.14 12.24
C VAL A 289 -16.36 -29.74 10.77
N ARG A 290 -17.12 -30.36 9.87
CA ARG A 290 -17.04 -30.04 8.43
C ARG A 290 -17.44 -28.59 8.15
N ALA A 291 -18.57 -28.15 8.71
CA ALA A 291 -19.04 -26.78 8.51
C ALA A 291 -18.01 -25.76 9.03
N THR A 292 -17.44 -25.99 10.22
CA THR A 292 -16.42 -25.12 10.81
C THR A 292 -15.17 -25.05 9.94
N GLU A 293 -14.60 -26.20 9.59
CA GLU A 293 -13.36 -26.23 8.79
C GLU A 293 -13.57 -25.74 7.35
N ASP A 294 -14.77 -25.88 6.78
CA ASP A 294 -15.09 -25.34 5.46
C ASP A 294 -15.27 -23.82 5.49
N VAL A 295 -15.90 -23.26 6.54
CA VAL A 295 -15.96 -21.81 6.77
C VAL A 295 -14.56 -21.23 6.93
N LEU A 296 -13.73 -21.82 7.80
CA LEU A 296 -12.36 -21.34 8.03
C LEU A 296 -11.50 -21.44 6.76
N TRP A 297 -11.59 -22.56 6.04
CA TRP A 297 -10.80 -22.79 4.83
C TRP A 297 -11.22 -21.89 3.66
N SER A 298 -12.51 -21.86 3.32
CA SER A 298 -13.02 -21.07 2.19
C SER A 298 -12.67 -19.60 2.34
N ARG A 299 -12.75 -19.07 3.56
CA ARG A 299 -12.46 -17.66 3.86
C ARG A 299 -10.97 -17.37 3.87
N ASN A 300 -10.14 -18.31 4.33
CA ASN A 300 -8.68 -18.17 4.20
C ASN A 300 -8.25 -18.09 2.72
N VAL A 301 -8.83 -18.93 1.85
CA VAL A 301 -8.56 -18.89 0.41
C VAL A 301 -9.01 -17.56 -0.22
N GLU A 302 -10.19 -17.06 0.13
CA GLU A 302 -10.67 -15.75 -0.34
C GLU A 302 -9.76 -14.60 0.11
N TYR A 303 -9.34 -14.59 1.39
CA TYR A 303 -8.40 -13.60 1.90
C TYR A 303 -7.07 -13.61 1.14
N ILE A 304 -6.51 -14.79 0.88
CA ILE A 304 -5.27 -14.94 0.14
C ILE A 304 -5.41 -14.42 -1.29
N LYS A 305 -6.48 -14.81 -2.00
CA LYS A 305 -6.74 -14.33 -3.37
C LYS A 305 -6.85 -12.81 -3.42
N ALA A 306 -7.60 -12.22 -2.49
CA ALA A 306 -7.78 -10.78 -2.46
C ALA A 306 -6.49 -10.03 -2.10
N MET A 307 -5.64 -10.60 -1.24
CA MET A 307 -4.33 -10.03 -0.93
C MET A 307 -3.36 -10.17 -2.10
N GLN A 308 -3.38 -11.31 -2.82
CA GLN A 308 -2.59 -11.48 -4.04
C GLN A 308 -3.00 -10.48 -5.12
N GLU A 309 -4.30 -10.26 -5.33
CA GLU A 309 -4.76 -9.23 -6.27
C GLU A 309 -4.33 -7.84 -5.82
N ALA A 310 -4.49 -7.50 -4.52
CA ALA A 310 -4.05 -6.22 -3.99
C ALA A 310 -2.53 -6.01 -4.15
N LEU A 311 -1.72 -7.06 -4.02
CA LEU A 311 -0.26 -6.98 -4.27
C LEU A 311 0.05 -6.77 -5.75
N ARG A 312 -0.73 -7.38 -6.65
CA ARG A 312 -0.57 -7.26 -8.10
C ARG A 312 -1.02 -5.90 -8.61
N GLU A 313 -2.09 -5.35 -8.05
CA GLU A 313 -2.60 -4.02 -8.34
C GLU A 313 -1.73 -2.91 -7.70
N SER A 314 -1.22 -3.11 -6.48
CA SER A 314 -0.33 -2.15 -5.78
C SER A 314 1.13 -2.19 -6.24
N SER A 315 1.35 -2.49 -7.53
CA SER A 315 2.67 -2.44 -8.14
C SER A 315 3.36 -1.13 -7.79
N LEU A 316 4.57 -1.25 -7.22
CA LEU A 316 5.30 -0.21 -6.48
C LEU A 316 5.62 1.06 -7.30
N ASP A 317 5.39 1.03 -8.61
CA ASP A 317 5.52 2.16 -9.51
C ASP A 317 4.55 3.30 -9.18
N GLU A 318 3.35 3.02 -8.65
CA GLU A 318 2.43 4.08 -8.18
C GLU A 318 2.88 4.74 -6.86
N GLU A 319 3.55 4.01 -5.97
CA GLU A 319 4.06 4.55 -4.70
C GLU A 319 5.37 5.35 -4.89
N ALA A 320 6.23 4.95 -5.82
CA ALA A 320 7.42 5.71 -6.19
C ALA A 320 7.07 6.94 -7.04
N SER A 321 6.09 6.82 -7.95
CA SER A 321 5.58 7.96 -8.72
C SER A 321 4.66 8.87 -7.90
N LEU A 322 4.25 8.48 -6.70
CA LEU A 322 3.42 9.28 -5.80
C LEU A 322 4.09 10.63 -5.44
N ILE A 323 5.42 10.68 -5.35
CA ILE A 323 6.15 11.94 -5.19
C ILE A 323 6.00 12.82 -6.44
N ASN A 324 6.17 12.26 -7.63
CA ASN A 324 6.00 12.99 -8.89
C ASN A 324 4.55 13.42 -9.12
N ARG A 325 3.57 12.56 -8.81
CA ARG A 325 2.13 12.84 -8.89
C ARG A 325 1.72 13.90 -7.88
N ILE A 326 2.22 13.87 -6.64
CA ILE A 326 1.98 14.94 -5.64
C ILE A 326 2.61 16.25 -6.09
N ILE A 327 3.86 16.25 -6.60
CA ILE A 327 4.50 17.47 -7.12
C ILE A 327 3.71 18.03 -8.32
N GLN A 328 3.19 17.16 -9.18
CA GLN A 328 2.39 17.53 -10.34
C GLN A 328 0.98 18.03 -9.94
N GLU A 329 0.28 17.32 -9.04
CA GLU A 329 -1.01 17.74 -8.48
C GLU A 329 -0.89 19.03 -7.68
N GLN A 330 0.21 19.26 -6.96
CA GLN A 330 0.48 20.53 -6.27
C GLN A 330 0.68 21.67 -7.27
N ARG A 331 1.44 21.46 -8.36
CA ARG A 331 1.59 22.45 -9.44
C ARG A 331 0.25 22.76 -10.11
N GLU A 332 -0.58 21.76 -10.37
CA GLU A 332 -1.90 21.92 -10.98
C GLU A 332 -2.94 22.53 -10.00
N SER A 333 -2.82 22.25 -8.70
CA SER A 333 -3.64 22.85 -7.64
C SER A 333 -3.28 24.32 -7.42
N ASP A 334 -1.99 24.66 -7.38
CA ASP A 334 -1.51 26.04 -7.27
C ASP A 334 -1.92 26.87 -8.50
N GLN A 335 -1.86 26.29 -9.70
CA GLN A 335 -2.37 26.92 -10.92
C GLN A 335 -3.88 27.16 -10.86
N ARG A 336 -4.67 26.17 -10.42
CA ARG A 336 -6.13 26.31 -10.26
C ARG A 336 -6.50 27.33 -9.18
N PHE A 337 -5.77 27.34 -8.06
CA PHE A 337 -5.98 28.29 -6.99
C PHE A 337 -5.64 29.71 -7.42
N ARG A 338 -4.49 29.92 -8.08
CA ARG A 338 -4.11 31.21 -8.68
C ARG A 338 -5.16 31.70 -9.68
N LYS A 339 -5.65 30.81 -10.54
CA LYS A 339 -6.70 31.13 -11.51
C LYS A 339 -8.01 31.51 -10.82
N SER A 340 -8.40 30.80 -9.76
CA SER A 340 -9.59 31.16 -8.96
C SER A 340 -9.43 32.48 -8.18
N LEU A 341 -8.21 32.83 -7.78
CA LEU A 341 -7.87 34.11 -7.17
C LEU A 341 -7.90 35.25 -8.18
N GLU A 342 -7.36 35.05 -9.39
CA GLU A 342 -7.47 35.99 -10.50
C GLU A 342 -8.94 36.22 -10.87
N ASP A 343 -9.72 35.15 -11.01
CA ASP A 343 -11.15 35.25 -11.33
C ASP A 343 -11.94 35.95 -10.21
N ALA A 344 -11.62 35.70 -8.93
CA ALA A 344 -12.24 36.37 -7.78
C ALA A 344 -11.85 37.85 -7.68
N VAL A 345 -10.57 38.18 -7.93
CA VAL A 345 -10.08 39.56 -7.96
C VAL A 345 -10.71 40.30 -9.13
N VAL A 346 -10.83 39.70 -10.31
CA VAL A 346 -11.50 40.29 -11.47
C VAL A 346 -12.99 40.49 -11.20
N ALA A 347 -13.68 39.53 -10.57
CA ALA A 347 -15.08 39.67 -10.18
C ALA A 347 -15.30 40.79 -9.16
N GLN A 348 -14.45 40.87 -8.12
CA GLN A 348 -14.51 41.91 -7.09
C GLN A 348 -14.12 43.30 -7.64
N THR A 349 -13.15 43.36 -8.55
CA THR A 349 -12.74 44.60 -9.23
C THR A 349 -13.82 45.08 -10.19
N SER A 350 -14.51 44.16 -10.88
CA SER A 350 -15.64 44.49 -11.77
C SER A 350 -16.86 44.97 -10.98
N GLN A 351 -17.09 44.39 -9.79
CA GLN A 351 -18.17 44.81 -8.88
C GLN A 351 -17.88 46.20 -8.27
N ALA A 352 -16.65 46.45 -7.82
CA ALA A 352 -16.22 47.74 -7.29
C ALA A 352 -16.16 48.84 -8.36
N LEU A 353 -15.73 48.52 -9.60
CA LEU A 353 -15.77 49.46 -10.74
C LEU A 353 -17.20 49.74 -11.25
N GLY A 354 -18.16 48.86 -10.95
CA GLY A 354 -19.59 49.08 -11.22
C GLY A 354 -20.22 50.07 -10.26
N GLU A 355 -19.84 50.04 -8.97
CA GLU A 355 -20.33 50.97 -7.94
C GLU A 355 -19.61 52.33 -7.95
N THR A 356 -18.36 52.40 -8.44
CA THR A 356 -17.53 53.62 -8.40
C THR A 356 -17.49 54.37 -9.74
N ARG A 357 -18.57 54.32 -10.54
CA ARG A 357 -18.65 55.02 -11.84
C ARG A 357 -19.32 56.40 -11.79
N GLU A 358 -19.94 56.77 -10.67
CA GLU A 358 -20.70 58.03 -10.57
C GLU A 358 -19.90 59.20 -9.95
N ASP A 359 -18.75 58.97 -9.32
CA ASP A 359 -18.06 60.00 -8.49
C ASP A 359 -16.56 60.25 -8.84
N LEU A 360 -16.01 59.63 -9.90
CA LEU A 360 -14.57 59.65 -10.22
C LEU A 360 -14.20 60.35 -11.56
N SER A 361 -15.01 61.30 -12.04
CA SER A 361 -14.60 62.09 -13.23
C SER A 361 -13.88 63.41 -12.89
N GLU A 362 -14.01 63.90 -11.65
CA GLU A 362 -13.57 65.26 -11.30
C GLU A 362 -12.18 65.30 -10.62
N GLN A 363 -11.71 64.20 -10.01
CA GLN A 363 -10.44 64.15 -9.27
C GLN A 363 -9.24 63.56 -10.07
N PHE A 364 -9.47 63.04 -11.28
CA PHE A 364 -8.44 62.38 -12.09
C PHE A 364 -7.50 63.34 -12.87
N GLY A 365 -7.81 64.63 -12.92
CA GLY A 365 -7.01 65.62 -13.64
C GLY A 365 -5.74 66.09 -12.91
N GLU A 366 -5.72 66.03 -11.58
CA GLU A 366 -4.67 66.69 -10.78
C GLU A 366 -3.55 65.73 -10.35
N ILE A 367 -3.81 64.42 -10.29
CA ILE A 367 -2.86 63.41 -9.80
C ILE A 367 -2.02 62.78 -10.94
N LEU A 368 -2.51 62.77 -12.18
CA LEU A 368 -1.75 62.22 -13.32
C LEU A 368 -0.61 63.12 -13.81
N GLY A 369 -0.53 64.37 -13.33
CA GLY A 369 0.57 65.29 -13.66
C GLY A 369 1.87 65.00 -12.92
N THR A 370 1.84 64.26 -11.81
CA THR A 370 3.02 64.06 -10.94
C THR A 370 3.61 62.65 -10.97
N LEU A 371 2.89 61.65 -11.49
CA LEU A 371 3.36 60.25 -11.55
C LEU A 371 3.98 59.84 -12.90
N ALA A 372 3.88 60.66 -13.94
CA ALA A 372 4.44 60.37 -15.26
C ALA A 372 5.97 60.59 -15.35
N GLU A 373 6.59 61.19 -14.33
CA GLU A 373 8.03 61.52 -14.34
C GLU A 373 8.91 60.46 -13.64
N GLU A 374 8.33 59.51 -12.89
CA GLU A 374 9.09 58.57 -12.04
C GLU A 374 9.06 57.09 -12.51
N ALA A 375 8.36 56.80 -13.62
CA ALA A 375 8.26 55.45 -14.20
C ALA A 375 9.19 55.20 -15.42
N SER A 376 10.23 56.01 -15.60
CA SER A 376 11.22 55.87 -16.69
C SER A 376 12.66 55.65 -16.19
N SER A 377 12.85 54.95 -15.07
CA SER A 377 14.19 54.67 -14.55
C SER A 377 14.88 53.53 -15.33
N ASP A 378 16.03 53.86 -15.91
CA ASP A 378 16.93 53.01 -16.71
C ASP A 378 17.37 51.69 -16.02
N VAL A 379 17.19 51.59 -14.70
CA VAL A 379 17.64 50.44 -13.88
C VAL A 379 16.81 49.17 -14.16
N VAL A 380 15.51 49.31 -14.41
CA VAL A 380 14.61 48.16 -14.63
C VAL A 380 14.80 47.54 -16.02
N GLN A 381 15.14 48.35 -17.02
CA GLN A 381 15.46 47.85 -18.36
C GLN A 381 16.82 47.15 -18.40
N ALA A 382 17.78 47.60 -17.58
CA ALA A 382 19.09 46.96 -17.45
C ALA A 382 19.02 45.56 -16.83
N GLU A 383 18.17 45.33 -15.82
CA GLU A 383 18.01 44.01 -15.19
C GLU A 383 17.27 43.01 -16.09
N LEU A 384 16.25 43.46 -16.83
CA LEU A 384 15.54 42.62 -17.80
C LEU A 384 16.46 42.16 -18.95
N ALA A 385 17.34 43.04 -19.42
CA ALA A 385 18.34 42.69 -20.44
C ALA A 385 19.39 41.69 -19.91
N ALA A 386 19.83 41.84 -18.66
CA ALA A 386 20.77 40.92 -18.02
C ALA A 386 20.17 39.52 -17.81
N MET A 387 18.89 39.44 -17.44
CA MET A 387 18.16 38.18 -17.27
C MET A 387 17.96 37.45 -18.61
N GLN A 388 17.68 38.20 -19.68
CA GLN A 388 17.51 37.64 -21.03
C GLN A 388 18.83 37.07 -21.59
N ALA A 389 19.96 37.72 -21.29
CA ALA A 389 21.29 37.23 -21.66
C ALA A 389 21.67 35.94 -20.91
N ALA A 390 21.35 35.85 -19.61
CA ALA A 390 21.62 34.65 -18.81
C ALA A 390 20.81 33.43 -19.27
N LEU A 391 19.56 33.63 -19.71
CA LEU A 391 18.70 32.58 -20.27
C LEU A 391 19.21 32.06 -21.62
N GLN A 392 19.79 32.93 -22.46
CA GLN A 392 20.40 32.52 -23.73
C GLN A 392 21.73 31.77 -23.55
N GLU A 393 22.51 32.12 -22.53
CA GLU A 393 23.76 31.42 -22.22
C GLU A 393 23.50 30.01 -21.65
N PHE A 394 22.49 29.88 -20.79
CA PHE A 394 22.06 28.60 -20.24
C PHE A 394 21.52 27.65 -21.32
N SER A 395 20.74 28.16 -22.27
CA SER A 395 20.20 27.35 -23.37
C SER A 395 21.32 26.86 -24.32
N ARG A 396 22.34 27.69 -24.57
CA ARG A 396 23.54 27.28 -25.33
C ARG A 396 24.36 26.21 -24.62
N GLN A 397 24.59 26.34 -23.31
CA GLN A 397 25.33 25.33 -22.53
C GLN A 397 24.56 24.01 -22.41
N ALA A 398 23.22 24.07 -22.28
CA ALA A 398 22.37 22.88 -22.25
C ALA A 398 22.37 22.14 -23.60
N ALA A 399 22.33 22.88 -24.72
CA ALA A 399 22.38 22.31 -26.08
C ALA A 399 23.75 21.66 -26.40
N GLN A 400 24.85 22.15 -25.83
CA GLN A 400 26.17 21.52 -25.99
C GLN A 400 26.38 20.27 -25.13
N ARG A 401 25.74 20.18 -23.95
CA ARG A 401 25.88 19.02 -23.04
C ARG A 401 24.95 17.85 -23.35
N PHE A 402 23.80 18.12 -23.97
CA PHE A 402 22.82 17.10 -24.33
C PHE A 402 22.50 17.23 -25.81
N GLY A 403 23.25 16.51 -26.65
CA GLY A 403 23.09 16.44 -28.11
C GLY A 403 21.79 15.74 -28.54
N LEU A 404 20.64 16.23 -28.08
CA LEU A 404 19.29 15.72 -28.33
C LEU A 404 18.48 16.62 -29.30
N SER A 405 19.00 17.81 -29.64
CA SER A 405 18.28 18.73 -30.53
C SER A 405 18.24 18.25 -31.98
N ASN A 406 19.29 17.58 -32.46
CA ASN A 406 19.35 17.13 -33.85
C ASN A 406 18.42 15.94 -34.13
N SER A 407 18.12 15.09 -33.12
CA SER A 407 17.17 13.98 -33.29
C SER A 407 15.73 14.44 -33.22
N LEU A 408 15.40 15.46 -32.41
CA LEU A 408 14.02 15.93 -32.26
C LEU A 408 13.59 16.86 -33.40
N ASN A 409 14.50 17.68 -33.94
CA ASN A 409 14.19 18.50 -35.12
C ASN A 409 14.02 17.64 -36.38
N ALA A 410 14.82 16.58 -36.55
CA ALA A 410 14.64 15.63 -37.66
C ALA A 410 13.30 14.87 -37.55
N ILE A 411 12.86 14.53 -36.33
CA ILE A 411 11.56 13.91 -36.10
C ILE A 411 10.43 14.93 -36.34
N GLN A 412 10.57 16.18 -35.92
CA GLN A 412 9.51 17.19 -36.13
C GLN A 412 9.31 17.55 -37.61
N GLU A 413 10.37 17.53 -38.42
CA GLU A 413 10.31 17.80 -39.86
C GLU A 413 9.64 16.65 -40.64
N ASP A 414 9.88 15.39 -40.23
CA ASP A 414 9.28 14.19 -40.85
C ASP A 414 7.77 14.02 -40.60
N TYR A 415 7.18 14.74 -39.63
CA TYR A 415 5.77 14.61 -39.23
C TYR A 415 4.91 15.86 -39.47
N GLN A 416 5.44 16.90 -40.14
CA GLN A 416 4.67 18.11 -40.45
C GLN A 416 3.53 17.89 -41.48
N GLU A 417 3.55 16.80 -42.27
CA GLU A 417 2.58 16.58 -43.35
C GLU A 417 1.59 15.41 -43.14
N VAL A 418 1.51 14.82 -41.94
CA VAL A 418 0.60 13.67 -41.70
C VAL A 418 -0.55 14.03 -40.76
N GLU A 419 -1.68 14.46 -41.31
CA GLU A 419 -2.94 14.55 -40.58
C GLU A 419 -3.60 13.16 -40.44
N ILE A 420 -3.54 12.58 -39.25
CA ILE A 420 -4.18 11.29 -38.95
C ILE A 420 -5.65 11.53 -38.58
N GLY A 421 -6.54 11.33 -39.55
CA GLY A 421 -7.99 11.38 -39.36
C GLY A 421 -8.66 10.00 -39.35
N SER A 422 -9.98 9.97 -39.13
CA SER A 422 -10.84 8.77 -39.09
C SER A 422 -10.94 7.99 -40.41
N HIS A 423 -10.25 8.43 -41.46
CA HIS A 423 -10.21 7.81 -42.79
C HIS A 423 -8.82 7.30 -43.18
N THR A 424 -7.87 7.28 -42.23
CA THR A 424 -6.51 6.81 -42.49
C THR A 424 -6.52 5.31 -42.85
N PRO A 425 -6.00 4.92 -44.03
CA PRO A 425 -6.00 3.52 -44.45
C PRO A 425 -5.27 2.62 -43.45
N ARG A 426 -5.87 1.46 -43.13
CA ARG A 426 -5.35 0.51 -42.13
C ARG A 426 -3.90 0.07 -42.36
N GLU A 427 -3.47 0.11 -43.62
CA GLU A 427 -2.12 -0.29 -44.04
C GLU A 427 -1.04 0.72 -43.62
N VAL A 428 -1.37 2.02 -43.60
CA VAL A 428 -0.51 3.10 -43.12
C VAL A 428 -0.37 3.05 -41.59
N LEU A 429 -1.47 2.77 -40.90
CA LEU A 429 -1.49 2.57 -39.44
C LEU A 429 -0.63 1.37 -39.01
N ASN A 430 -0.67 0.27 -39.76
CA ASN A 430 0.15 -0.90 -39.47
C ASN A 430 1.64 -0.67 -39.75
N GLN A 431 2.01 0.12 -40.76
CA GLN A 431 3.41 0.50 -41.01
C GLN A 431 3.95 1.43 -39.92
N LEU A 432 3.14 2.34 -39.39
CA LEU A 432 3.51 3.19 -38.26
C LEU A 432 3.70 2.38 -36.97
N LEU A 433 2.78 1.45 -36.69
CA LEU A 433 2.87 0.57 -35.51
C LEU A 433 4.05 -0.42 -35.57
N ALA A 434 4.45 -0.84 -36.77
CA ALA A 434 5.60 -1.73 -36.96
C ALA A 434 6.97 -1.08 -36.72
N ARG A 435 7.04 0.26 -36.67
CA ARG A 435 8.29 1.03 -36.44
C ARG A 435 8.54 1.37 -34.97
N TYR A 436 7.60 1.08 -34.07
CA TYR A 436 7.87 1.10 -32.63
C TYR A 436 8.71 -0.12 -32.23
N PRO A 437 9.76 0.04 -31.40
CA PRO A 437 10.54 -1.10 -30.92
C PRO A 437 9.64 -2.02 -30.08
N LYS A 438 9.67 -3.32 -30.38
CA LYS A 438 8.93 -4.33 -29.62
C LYS A 438 9.58 -4.52 -28.25
N THR A 439 8.76 -4.75 -27.24
CA THR A 439 9.03 -4.66 -25.78
C THR A 439 10.11 -5.59 -25.19
N ASP A 440 10.95 -6.24 -26.00
CA ASP A 440 12.02 -7.15 -25.51
C ASP A 440 13.44 -6.60 -25.66
N GLU A 441 13.62 -5.36 -26.14
CA GLU A 441 14.95 -4.74 -26.28
C GLU A 441 15.06 -3.39 -25.58
N VAL A 442 15.09 -3.38 -24.25
CA VAL A 442 15.88 -2.39 -23.50
C VAL A 442 16.47 -3.06 -22.25
N LYS A 443 17.70 -3.54 -22.34
CA LYS A 443 18.62 -3.60 -21.20
C LYS A 443 19.51 -2.36 -21.28
N GLY A 444 19.44 -1.53 -20.25
CA GLY A 444 20.26 -0.35 -20.08
C GLY A 444 19.99 0.25 -18.71
#